data_AF-K5B9N0-F1
#
_entry.id   AF-K5B9N0-F1
#
_cell.length_a   1.000
_cell.length_b   1.000
_cell.length_c   1.000
_cell.angle_alpha   90.00
_cell.angle_beta   90.00
_cell.angle_gamma   90.00
#
_symmetry.space_group_name_H-M   'P 1'
#
loop_
_entity.id
_entity.type
_entity.pdbx_description
1 polymer ?
#
loop_
_entity_poly.entity_id
_entity_poly.type
_entity_poly.pdbx_seq_one_letter_code
_entity_poly.pdbx_strand_id
1 'polypeptide(L)' 'MIFTVAAVAVAVAGAAPAAAEARPYKNCSQAHADGRYNIPRDDPAYWPEGDRDGDGLACEPKPR' A
#
# COMPACT_ATOMS: atom_id res chain seq x y z
N MET A 1 40.12 -27.06 -25.80
CA MET A 1 39.81 -25.76 -26.43
C MET A 1 38.71 -25.11 -25.61
N ILE A 2 39.06 -24.01 -24.96
CA ILE A 2 38.24 -23.20 -24.06
C ILE A 2 37.39 -22.29 -24.94
N PHE A 3 36.06 -22.25 -24.78
CA PHE A 3 35.28 -21.03 -24.91
C PHE A 3 34.01 -21.15 -24.05
N THR A 4 34.13 -20.67 -22.81
CA THR A 4 33.03 -20.35 -21.91
C THR A 4 32.18 -19.25 -22.54
N VAL A 5 30.93 -19.52 -22.87
CA VAL A 5 29.98 -18.48 -23.28
C VAL A 5 29.43 -17.84 -22.01
N ALA A 6 29.78 -16.57 -21.81
CA ALA A 6 29.39 -15.77 -20.67
C ALA A 6 27.87 -15.49 -20.70
N ALA A 7 27.24 -15.66 -19.52
CA ALA A 7 25.85 -15.33 -19.28
C ALA A 7 25.63 -13.81 -19.32
N VAL A 8 24.57 -13.36 -20.02
CA VAL A 8 24.02 -12.00 -19.89
C VAL A 8 22.50 -12.11 -19.86
N ALA A 9 21.94 -12.32 -18.66
CA ALA A 9 20.52 -12.13 -18.42
C ALA A 9 20.33 -10.67 -17.97
N VAL A 10 19.75 -9.85 -18.83
CA VAL A 10 19.42 -8.45 -18.54
C VAL A 10 18.20 -8.43 -17.61
N ALA A 11 18.43 -8.09 -16.34
CA ALA A 11 17.36 -7.85 -15.38
C ALA A 11 16.72 -6.49 -15.67
N VAL A 12 15.57 -6.49 -16.36
CA VAL A 12 14.69 -5.32 -16.42
C VAL A 12 13.93 -5.23 -15.09
N ALA A 13 14.47 -4.45 -14.16
CA ALA A 13 13.74 -4.00 -12.98
C ALA A 13 12.62 -3.05 -13.46
N GLY A 14 11.41 -3.59 -13.60
CA GLY A 14 10.21 -2.79 -13.77
C GLY A 14 9.98 -1.98 -12.50
N ALA A 15 10.29 -0.68 -12.56
CA ALA A 15 9.77 0.28 -11.59
C ALA A 15 8.26 0.36 -11.81
N ALA A 16 7.50 -0.41 -11.02
CA ALA A 16 6.06 -0.21 -10.92
C ALA A 16 5.83 1.25 -10.48
N PRO A 17 4.82 1.94 -11.04
CA PRO A 17 4.47 3.25 -10.52
C PRO A 17 4.08 3.02 -9.06
N ALA A 18 4.77 3.69 -8.14
CA ALA A 18 4.20 3.92 -6.83
C ALA A 18 2.94 4.74 -7.09
N ALA A 19 1.80 4.05 -7.24
CA ALA A 19 0.52 4.68 -7.25
C ALA A 19 0.48 5.45 -5.93
N ALA A 20 0.66 6.76 -5.99
CA ALA A 20 0.02 7.62 -5.03
C ALA A 20 -1.47 7.39 -5.28
N GLU A 21 -2.01 6.29 -4.72
CA GLU A 21 -3.41 5.95 -4.81
C GLU A 21 -4.14 7.22 -4.37
N ALA A 22 -4.97 7.72 -5.27
CA ALA A 22 -5.92 8.76 -4.93
C ALA A 22 -6.79 8.15 -3.82
N ARG A 23 -6.39 8.40 -2.57
CA ARG A 23 -7.03 7.88 -1.37
C ARG A 23 -8.54 8.11 -1.50
N PRO A 24 -9.36 7.05 -1.48
CA PRO A 24 -10.80 7.17 -1.75
C PRO A 24 -11.52 8.04 -0.72
N TYR A 25 -10.91 8.21 0.46
CA TYR A 25 -11.47 8.96 1.58
C TYR A 25 -10.56 10.13 1.98
N LYS A 26 -11.14 11.32 2.12
CA LYS A 26 -10.47 12.51 2.66
C LYS A 26 -10.16 12.37 4.16
N ASN A 27 -10.90 11.55 4.88
CA ASN A 27 -10.69 11.25 6.30
C ASN A 27 -11.48 9.99 6.69
N CYS A 28 -11.23 9.49 7.90
CA CYS A 28 -11.94 8.33 8.42
C CYS A 28 -13.44 8.55 8.59
N SER A 29 -13.92 9.79 8.80
CA SER A 29 -15.37 10.05 8.87
C SER A 29 -16.08 9.74 7.55
N GLN A 30 -15.44 10.02 6.40
CA GLN A 30 -15.96 9.64 5.09
C GLN A 30 -15.92 8.12 4.89
N ALA A 31 -14.82 7.46 5.30
CA ALA A 31 -14.74 6.00 5.25
C ALA A 31 -15.84 5.35 6.11
N HIS A 32 -16.09 5.88 7.31
CA HIS A 32 -17.12 5.42 8.24
C HIS A 32 -18.53 5.64 7.70
N ALA A 33 -18.77 6.76 7.00
CA ALA A 33 -20.05 7.01 6.31
C ALA A 33 -20.35 5.95 5.24
N ASP A 34 -19.30 5.42 4.61
CA ASP A 34 -19.38 4.32 3.64
C ASP A 34 -19.31 2.93 4.31
N GLY A 35 -19.29 2.86 5.64
CA GLY A 35 -19.23 1.60 6.40
C GLY A 35 -17.86 0.91 6.38
N ARG A 36 -16.80 1.58 5.94
CA ARG A 36 -15.43 1.06 5.90
C ARG A 36 -14.70 1.36 7.21
N TYR A 37 -14.19 0.32 7.85
CA TYR A 37 -13.45 0.35 9.11
C TYR A 37 -12.30 -0.64 9.06
N ASN A 38 -11.31 -0.48 9.94
CA ASN A 38 -10.18 -1.41 10.09
C ASN A 38 -9.49 -1.71 8.76
N ILE A 39 -9.14 -0.66 8.02
CA ILE A 39 -8.61 -0.75 6.67
C ILE A 39 -7.14 -1.23 6.76
N PRO A 40 -6.81 -2.45 6.32
CA PRO A 40 -5.46 -2.98 6.46
C PRO A 40 -4.50 -2.41 5.42
N ARG A 41 -3.18 -2.50 5.67
CA ARG A 41 -2.11 -1.96 4.78
C ARG A 41 -2.16 -2.42 3.32
N ASP A 42 -2.79 -3.57 3.04
CA ASP A 42 -2.96 -4.12 1.70
C ASP A 42 -4.25 -3.63 1.00
N ASP A 43 -5.14 -2.92 1.70
CA ASP A 43 -6.30 -2.29 1.10
C ASP A 43 -5.88 -0.98 0.37
N PRO A 44 -6.33 -0.75 -0.87
CA PRO A 44 -6.06 0.49 -1.60
C PRO A 44 -6.57 1.77 -0.90
N ALA A 45 -7.47 1.61 0.07
CA ALA A 45 -7.96 2.69 0.92
C ALA A 45 -7.09 2.90 2.18
N TYR A 46 -5.98 2.20 2.38
CA TYR A 46 -5.07 2.46 3.49
C TYR A 46 -4.33 3.78 3.28
N TRP A 47 -4.19 4.57 4.34
CA TRP A 47 -3.25 5.68 4.35
C TRP A 47 -2.64 5.88 5.75
N PRO A 48 -1.35 6.22 5.86
CA PRO A 48 -0.67 6.38 7.15
C PRO A 48 -1.33 7.38 8.11
N GLU A 49 -1.79 8.56 7.64
CA GLU A 49 -2.53 9.50 8.50
C GLU A 49 -3.84 8.94 9.08
N GLY A 50 -4.37 7.84 8.55
CA GLY A 50 -5.58 7.17 9.02
C GLY A 50 -5.32 6.14 10.11
N ASP A 51 -4.08 5.67 10.21
CA ASP A 51 -3.53 4.70 11.15
C ASP A 51 -2.68 5.46 12.18
N ARG A 52 -3.37 6.04 13.17
CA ARG A 52 -2.76 7.06 14.04
C ARG A 52 -1.84 6.46 15.11
N ASP A 53 -2.05 5.21 15.48
CA ASP A 53 -1.18 4.46 16.40
C ASP A 53 -0.14 3.59 15.67
N GLY A 54 -0.29 3.40 14.36
CA GLY A 54 0.70 2.77 13.51
C GLY A 54 0.63 1.25 13.53
N ASP A 55 -0.47 0.67 13.99
CA ASP A 55 -0.64 -0.78 14.15
C ASP A 55 -0.89 -1.50 12.80
N GLY A 56 -1.12 -0.73 11.73
CA GLY A 56 -1.40 -1.22 10.39
C GLY A 56 -2.88 -1.26 10.02
N LEU A 57 -3.77 -0.73 10.85
CA LEU A 57 -5.19 -0.58 10.59
C LEU A 57 -5.56 0.90 10.53
N ALA A 58 -5.87 1.39 9.34
CA ALA A 58 -6.39 2.74 9.18
C ALA A 58 -7.89 2.80 9.52
N CYS A 59 -8.32 3.93 10.08
CA CYS A 59 -9.72 4.25 10.34
C CYS A 59 -10.46 3.24 11.21
N GLU A 60 -9.76 2.71 12.20
CA GLU A 60 -10.39 1.98 13.28
C GLU A 60 -11.50 2.81 13.93
N PRO A 61 -12.58 2.16 14.39
CA PRO A 61 -13.50 2.79 15.31
C PRO A 61 -12.77 2.96 16.65
N LYS A 62 -12.27 4.17 16.94
CA LYS A 62 -11.72 4.49 18.28
C LYS A 62 -12.71 4.07 19.39
N PRO A 63 -12.27 3.97 20.66
CA PRO A 63 -11.42 3.00 21.36
C PRO A 63 -12.14 1.65 21.60
N ARG A 64 -11.55 0.53 22.05
CA ARG A 64 -10.21 0.14 22.55
C ARG A 64 -9.38 1.18 23.31
#